data_AF-A0A239B4I9-F1
#
_entry.id   AF-A0A239B4I9-F1
#
_cell.length_a   1.000
_cell.length_b   1.000
_cell.length_c   1.000
_cell.angle_alpha   90.00
_cell.angle_beta   90.00
_cell.angle_gamma   90.00
#
_symmetry.space_group_name_H-M   'P 1'
#
loop_
_entity.id
_entity.type
_entity.pdbx_description
1 polymer ?
#
loop_
_entity_poly.entity_id
_entity_poly.type
_entity_poly.pdbx_seq_one_letter_code
_entity_poly.pdbx_strand_id
1 'polypeptide(L)'
;MLALKRLVTILVMVFLLLALLLLLVPSVQASFAGIFGSPQGLFQGLFITAVVLLGLQLITENLDSVILRRDVAARETKINELKARLYDQQMEQQRAADRPQSAPRTGVTTYPEPRTPVYPESDPSLPHAPIDQPTSTTPPSSTNRPVQ
;
A
#
# COMPACT_ATOMS: atom_id res chain seq x y z
N MET A 1 2.02 -9.46 7.69
CA MET A 1 0.82 -9.91 6.94
C MET A 1 1.20 -10.72 5.70
N LEU A 2 2.04 -10.20 4.79
CA LEU A 2 2.42 -10.92 3.56
C LEU A 2 3.09 -12.29 3.80
N ALA A 3 4.03 -12.39 4.75
CA ALA A 3 4.70 -13.66 5.05
C ALA A 3 3.76 -14.71 5.67
N LEU A 4 2.87 -14.29 6.59
CA LEU A 4 1.86 -15.17 7.18
C LEU A 4 0.85 -15.65 6.13
N LYS A 5 0.33 -14.73 5.31
CA LYS A 5 -0.55 -15.06 4.18
C LYS A 5 0.11 -16.08 3.26
N ARG A 6 1.34 -15.81 2.81
CA ARG A 6 2.11 -16.75 1.97
C ARG A 6 2.29 -18.11 2.65
N LEU A 7 2.60 -18.16 3.94
CA LEU A 7 2.74 -19.41 4.68
C LEU A 7 1.43 -20.21 4.69
N VAL A 8 0.31 -19.57 5.02
CA VAL A 8 -1.00 -20.24 5.03
C VAL A 8 -1.36 -20.73 3.63
N THR A 9 -1.14 -19.92 2.59
CA THR A 9 -1.43 -20.31 1.20
C THR A 9 -0.55 -21.47 0.75
N ILE A 10 0.75 -21.45 1.06
CA ILE A 10 1.67 -22.56 0.75
C ILE A 10 1.21 -23.83 1.47
N LEU A 11 0.84 -23.74 2.75
CA LEU A 11 0.38 -24.88 3.54
C LEU A 11 -0.90 -25.48 2.95
N VAL A 12 -1.87 -24.64 2.53
CA VAL A 12 -3.08 -25.09 1.83
C VAL A 12 -2.73 -25.78 0.51
N MET A 13 -1.85 -25.19 -0.31
CA MET A 13 -1.46 -25.77 -1.60
C MET A 13 -0.77 -27.13 -1.43
N VAL A 14 0.17 -27.24 -0.47
CA VAL A 14 0.84 -28.50 -0.14
C VAL A 14 -0.17 -29.53 0.36
N PHE A 15 -1.09 -29.14 1.25
CA PHE A 15 -2.15 -30.01 1.72
C PHE A 15 -3.03 -30.52 0.58
N LEU A 16 -3.45 -29.64 -0.35
CA LEU A 16 -4.27 -30.04 -1.49
C LEU A 16 -3.55 -31.02 -2.42
N LEU A 17 -2.25 -30.82 -2.65
CA LEU A 17 -1.44 -31.75 -3.43
C LEU A 17 -1.34 -33.13 -2.75
N LEU A 18 -1.08 -33.16 -1.44
CA LEU A 18 -1.02 -34.40 -0.67
C LEU A 18 -2.38 -35.09 -0.61
N ALA A 19 -3.46 -34.33 -0.40
CA ALA A 19 -4.82 -34.84 -0.37
C ALA A 19 -5.20 -35.44 -1.73
N LEU A 20 -4.89 -34.76 -2.83
CA LEU A 20 -5.14 -35.25 -4.18
C LEU A 20 -4.35 -36.53 -4.47
N LEU A 21 -3.06 -36.57 -4.07
CA LEU A 21 -2.23 -37.77 -4.20
C LEU A 21 -2.82 -38.96 -3.42
N LEU A 22 -3.23 -38.73 -2.17
CA LEU A 22 -3.92 -39.75 -1.36
C LEU A 22 -5.21 -40.21 -2.05
N LEU A 23 -5.99 -39.28 -2.60
CA LEU A 23 -7.29 -39.60 -3.17
C LEU A 23 -7.19 -40.36 -4.50
N LEU A 24 -6.18 -40.06 -5.32
CA LEU A 24 -5.97 -40.69 -6.64
C LEU A 24 -5.24 -42.03 -6.58
N VAL A 25 -4.38 -42.25 -5.58
CA VAL A 25 -3.48 -43.42 -5.55
C VAL A 25 -3.88 -44.39 -4.43
N PRO A 26 -4.58 -45.49 -4.75
CA PRO A 26 -5.04 -46.47 -3.75
C PRO A 26 -3.90 -47.09 -2.94
N SER A 27 -2.71 -47.25 -3.56
CA SER A 27 -1.51 -47.77 -2.90
C SER A 27 -1.07 -46.87 -1.73
N VAL A 28 -1.25 -45.55 -1.85
CA VAL A 28 -0.92 -44.61 -0.78
C VAL A 28 -1.99 -44.68 0.32
N GLN A 29 -3.27 -44.80 -0.04
CA GLN A 29 -4.36 -44.97 0.95
C GLN A 29 -4.13 -46.18 1.85
N ALA A 30 -3.66 -47.30 1.30
CA ALA A 30 -3.34 -48.50 2.08
C ALA A 30 -2.24 -48.26 3.13
N SER A 31 -1.23 -47.45 2.82
CA SER A 31 -0.18 -47.08 3.78
C SER A 31 -0.70 -46.21 4.92
N PHE A 32 -1.70 -45.36 4.67
CA PHE A 32 -2.29 -44.49 5.69
C PHE A 32 -3.49 -45.11 6.42
N ALA A 33 -4.11 -46.16 5.87
CA ALA A 33 -5.21 -46.87 6.51
C ALA A 33 -4.82 -47.46 7.88
N GLY A 34 -3.56 -47.84 8.07
CA GLY A 34 -3.04 -48.30 9.37
C GLY A 34 -3.00 -47.21 10.46
N ILE A 35 -2.90 -45.94 10.06
CA ILE A 35 -2.87 -44.79 10.99
C ILE A 35 -4.29 -44.33 11.35
N PHE A 36 -5.21 -44.35 10.36
CA PHE A 36 -6.58 -43.87 10.53
C PHE A 36 -7.59 -44.98 10.84
N GLY A 37 -7.16 -46.24 10.91
CA GLY A 37 -7.95 -47.44 11.26
C GLY A 37 -8.96 -47.87 10.18
N SER A 38 -9.47 -46.94 9.38
CA SER A 38 -10.38 -47.22 8.26
C SER A 38 -10.23 -46.19 7.14
N PRO A 39 -10.58 -46.55 5.89
CA PRO A 39 -10.62 -45.60 4.78
C PRO A 39 -11.58 -44.43 5.04
N GLN A 40 -12.72 -44.72 5.68
CA GLN A 40 -13.72 -43.70 6.02
C GLN A 40 -13.17 -42.66 7.01
N GLY A 41 -12.40 -43.10 8.02
CA GLY A 41 -11.71 -42.20 8.95
C GLY A 41 -10.67 -41.31 8.26
N LEU A 42 -9.94 -41.85 7.28
CA LEU A 42 -8.99 -41.09 6.46
C LEU A 42 -9.70 -39.98 5.67
N PHE A 43 -10.81 -40.29 4.97
CA PHE A 43 -11.55 -39.28 4.21
C PHE A 43 -12.18 -38.22 5.11
N GLN A 44 -12.73 -38.62 6.26
CA GLN A 44 -13.32 -37.68 7.21
C GLN A 44 -12.25 -36.77 7.84
N GLY A 45 -11.07 -37.32 8.16
CA GLY A 45 -9.92 -36.53 8.60
C GLY A 45 -9.50 -35.50 7.55
N LEU A 46 -9.29 -35.95 6.31
CA LEU A 46 -8.97 -35.04 5.19
C LEU A 46 -10.03 -33.96 5.01
N PHE A 47 -11.31 -34.31 5.09
CA PHE A 47 -12.41 -33.35 4.96
C PHE A 47 -12.39 -32.29 6.07
N ILE A 48 -12.29 -32.71 7.34
CA ILE A 48 -12.24 -31.78 8.48
C ILE A 48 -11.00 -30.87 8.36
N THR A 49 -9.84 -31.45 8.06
CA THR A 49 -8.61 -30.66 7.88
C THR A 49 -8.75 -29.68 6.70
N ALA A 50 -9.36 -30.11 5.59
CA ALA A 50 -9.62 -29.23 4.44
C ALA A 50 -10.52 -28.05 4.81
N VAL A 51 -11.61 -28.30 5.54
CA VAL A 51 -12.53 -27.24 6.00
C VAL A 51 -11.81 -26.25 6.91
N VAL A 52 -11.02 -26.73 7.87
CA VAL A 52 -10.25 -25.87 8.78
C VAL A 52 -9.24 -25.02 8.02
N LEU A 53 -8.46 -25.63 7.11
CA LEU A 53 -7.45 -24.93 6.33
C LEU A 53 -8.06 -23.91 5.37
N LEU A 54 -9.16 -24.25 4.71
CA LEU A 54 -9.86 -23.35 3.81
C LEU A 54 -10.48 -22.18 4.59
N GLY A 55 -11.05 -22.44 5.77
CA GLY A 55 -11.55 -21.41 6.67
C GLY A 55 -10.45 -20.45 7.12
N LEU A 56 -9.28 -20.98 7.50
CA LEU A 56 -8.11 -20.17 7.87
C LEU A 56 -7.63 -19.30 6.70
N GLN A 57 -7.58 -19.84 5.49
CA GLN A 57 -7.23 -19.09 4.28
C GLN A 57 -8.25 -17.95 4.02
N LEU A 58 -9.55 -18.21 4.15
CA LEU A 58 -10.58 -17.18 3.97
C LEU A 58 -10.46 -16.05 4.99
N ILE A 59 -10.25 -16.40 6.26
CA ILE A 59 -10.10 -15.42 7.35
C ILE A 59 -8.88 -14.55 7.10
N THR A 60 -7.75 -15.16 6.73
CA THR A 60 -6.51 -14.42 6.46
C THR A 60 -6.62 -13.49 5.24
N GLU A 61 -7.27 -13.90 4.16
CA GLU A 61 -7.54 -13.04 2.99
C GLU A 61 -8.48 -11.87 3.31
N ASN A 62 -9.52 -12.12 4.12
CA ASN A 62 -10.43 -11.07 4.55
C ASN A 62 -9.74 -10.07 5.50
N LEU A 63 -8.92 -10.55 6.44
CA LEU A 63 -8.13 -9.69 7.33
C LEU A 63 -7.19 -8.77 6.56
N ASP A 64 -6.47 -9.32 5.58
CA ASP A 64 -5.56 -8.55 4.72
C ASP A 64 -6.31 -7.41 4.00
N SER A 65 -7.48 -7.72 3.43
CA SER A 65 -8.34 -6.75 2.74
C SER A 65 -8.86 -5.64 3.68
N VAL A 66 -9.27 -6.00 4.90
CA VAL A 66 -9.77 -5.05 5.90
C VAL A 66 -8.65 -4.14 6.40
N ILE A 67 -7.47 -4.69 6.67
CA ILE A 67 -6.30 -3.92 7.12
C ILE A 67 -5.89 -2.91 6.04
N LEU A 68 -5.85 -3.33 4.77
CA LEU A 68 -5.49 -2.44 3.67
C LEU A 68 -6.49 -1.27 3.54
N ARG A 69 -7.80 -1.57 3.61
CA ARG A 69 -8.86 -0.54 3.56
C ARG A 69 -8.72 0.47 4.70
N ARG A 70 -8.42 -0.01 5.91
CA ARG A 70 -8.22 0.86 7.07
C ARG A 70 -7.02 1.78 6.89
N ASP A 71 -5.91 1.26 6.38
CA ASP A 71 -4.70 2.04 6.15
C ASP A 71 -4.90 3.09 5.04
N VAL A 72 -5.65 2.75 3.99
CA VAL A 72 -6.04 3.71 2.94
C VAL A 72 -6.92 4.82 3.51
N ALA A 73 -7.98 4.48 4.26
CA ALA A 73 -8.85 5.48 4.88
C ALA A 73 -8.08 6.41 5.83
N ALA A 74 -7.13 5.87 6.61
CA ALA A 74 -6.29 6.70 7.49
C ALA A 74 -5.39 7.67 6.69
N ARG A 75 -4.87 7.24 5.53
CA ARG A 75 -4.08 8.11 4.64
C ARG A 75 -4.94 9.16 3.97
N GLU A 76 -6.14 8.82 3.51
CA GLU A 76 -7.08 9.75 2.89
C GLU A 76 -7.49 10.88 3.85
N THR A 77 -7.75 10.57 5.11
CA THR A 77 -8.06 11.59 6.13
C THR A 77 -6.91 12.57 6.32
N LYS A 78 -5.66 12.09 6.40
CA LYS A 78 -4.48 12.96 6.49
C LYS A 78 -4.29 13.83 5.26
N ILE A 79 -4.51 13.27 4.07
CA ILE A 79 -4.46 14.03 2.82
C ILE A 79 -5.52 15.14 2.84
N ASN A 80 -6.74 14.83 3.28
CA ASN A 80 -7.81 15.82 3.36
C ASN A 80 -7.46 16.94 4.35
N GLU A 81 -6.91 16.59 5.51
CA GLU A 81 -6.43 17.59 6.49
C GLU A 81 -5.31 18.47 5.92
N LEU A 82 -4.33 17.89 5.23
CA LEU A 82 -3.25 18.65 4.61
C LEU A 82 -3.77 19.57 3.49
N LYS A 83 -4.73 19.10 2.69
CA LYS A 83 -5.38 19.92 1.66
C LYS A 83 -6.14 21.09 2.29
N ALA A 84 -6.87 20.85 3.37
CA ALA A 84 -7.56 21.92 4.10
C ALA A 84 -6.55 22.95 4.63
N ARG A 85 -5.46 22.51 5.26
CA ARG A 85 -4.41 23.42 5.75
C ARG A 85 -3.76 24.24 4.64
N LEU A 86 -3.50 23.64 3.48
CA LEU A 86 -2.96 24.37 2.32
C LEU A 86 -3.96 25.38 1.78
N TYR A 87 -5.24 25.02 1.71
CA TYR A 87 -6.29 25.92 1.28
C TYR A 87 -6.44 27.10 2.25
N ASP A 88 -6.45 26.84 3.56
CA ASP A 88 -6.50 27.86 4.60
C ASP A 88 -5.30 28.82 4.51
N GLN A 89 -4.09 28.29 4.29
CA GLN A 89 -2.89 29.11 4.09
C GLN A 89 -2.97 29.98 2.84
N GLN A 90 -3.46 29.44 1.71
CA GLN A 90 -3.64 30.22 0.49
C GLN A 90 -4.68 31.32 0.67
N MET A 91 -5.80 31.02 1.34
CA MET A 91 -6.83 32.01 1.65
C MET A 91 -6.31 33.13 2.56
N GLU A 92 -5.51 32.79 3.57
CA GLU A 92 -4.92 33.79 4.47
C GLU A 92 -3.91 34.69 3.73
N GLN A 93 -3.08 34.12 2.85
CA GLN A 93 -2.18 34.89 2.00
C GLN A 93 -2.93 35.82 1.05
N GLN A 94 -4.03 35.38 0.44
CA GLN A 94 -4.89 36.23 -0.39
C GLN A 94 -5.55 37.35 0.41
N ARG A 95 -6.08 37.07 1.60
CA ARG A 95 -6.59 38.13 2.49
C ARG A 95 -5.52 39.12 2.92
N ALA A 96 -4.30 38.66 3.18
CA ALA A 96 -3.18 39.54 3.50
C ALA A 96 -2.78 40.40 2.30
N ALA A 97 -2.89 39.89 1.07
CA ALA A 97 -2.64 40.63 -0.16
C ALA A 97 -3.75 41.64 -0.49
N ASP A 98 -5.02 41.33 -0.21
CA ASP A 98 -6.16 42.22 -0.41
C ASP A 98 -6.34 43.26 0.71
N ARG A 99 -5.56 43.18 1.79
CA ARG A 99 -5.54 44.21 2.83
C ARG A 99 -4.85 45.46 2.27
N PRO A 100 -5.51 46.64 2.26
CA PRO A 100 -4.88 47.86 1.77
C PRO A 100 -3.61 48.15 2.57
N GLN A 101 -2.49 48.35 1.87
CA GLN A 101 -1.19 48.67 2.44
C GLN A 101 -1.27 49.96 3.28
N SER A 102 -1.45 49.81 4.59
CA SER A 102 -1.28 50.89 5.55
C SER A 102 0.20 50.96 5.96
N ALA A 103 0.93 51.79 5.22
CA ALA A 103 2.21 52.45 5.53
C ALA A 103 3.46 51.62 5.95
N PRO A 104 4.65 51.96 5.42
CA PRO A 104 5.90 51.27 5.73
C PRO A 104 6.41 51.67 7.12
N ARG A 105 6.56 50.68 8.02
CA ARG A 105 7.33 50.87 9.25
C ARG A 105 8.81 50.73 8.89
N THR A 106 9.55 51.83 8.88
CA THR A 106 11.02 51.85 8.78
C THR A 106 11.61 51.03 9.92
N GLY A 107 12.03 49.81 9.59
CA GLY A 107 12.85 48.94 10.41
C GLY A 107 13.92 48.35 9.50
N VAL A 108 15.18 48.59 9.86
CA VAL A 108 16.39 48.19 9.15
C VAL A 108 16.25 46.80 8.52
N THR A 109 16.41 46.73 7.19
CA THR A 109 16.54 45.48 6.45
C THR A 109 17.91 44.87 6.75
N THR A 110 17.98 43.99 7.75
CA THR A 110 19.02 42.95 7.76
C THR A 110 18.54 41.85 6.83
N TYR A 111 19.13 41.77 5.64
CA TYR A 111 18.95 40.63 4.75
C TYR A 111 19.40 39.36 5.50
N PRO A 112 18.56 38.33 5.66
CA PRO A 112 19.06 37.02 6.04
C PRO A 112 19.92 36.51 4.88
N GLU A 113 21.19 36.30 5.16
CA GLU A 113 22.12 35.58 4.28
C GLU A 113 21.44 34.30 3.76
N PRO A 114 21.54 33.98 2.46
CA PRO A 114 20.90 32.81 1.89
C PRO A 114 21.51 31.57 2.54
N ARG A 115 20.83 31.03 3.56
CA ARG A 115 21.11 29.69 4.07
C ARG A 115 20.80 28.73 2.92
N THR A 116 21.85 28.30 2.23
CA THR A 116 21.83 27.10 1.42
C THR A 116 21.13 26.00 2.22
N PRO A 117 20.06 25.37 1.72
CA PRO A 117 19.45 24.25 2.40
C PRO A 117 20.51 23.15 2.51
N VAL A 118 20.98 22.90 3.73
CA VAL A 118 21.73 21.68 4.02
C VAL A 118 20.71 20.56 3.93
N TYR A 119 20.69 19.88 2.79
CA TYR A 119 19.94 18.65 2.62
C TYR A 119 20.39 17.67 3.71
N PRO A 120 19.47 16.97 4.40
CA PRO A 120 19.88 15.88 5.28
C PRO A 120 20.66 14.86 4.46
N GLU A 121 21.84 14.56 4.97
CA GLU A 121 22.80 13.59 4.46
C GLU A 121 22.10 12.31 4.03
N SER A 122 22.35 11.91 2.78
CA SER A 122 21.86 10.69 2.16
C SER A 122 22.21 9.49 3.05
N ASP A 123 21.19 8.84 3.61
CA ASP A 123 21.33 7.56 4.30
C ASP A 123 21.98 6.55 3.34
N PRO A 124 23.18 5.99 3.66
CA PRO A 124 23.91 5.07 2.78
C PRO A 124 23.24 3.69 2.64
N SER A 125 22.06 3.47 3.24
CA SER A 125 21.30 2.22 3.09
C SER A 125 20.37 2.16 1.88
N LEU A 126 20.25 3.25 1.09
CA LEU A 126 19.40 3.29 -0.10
C LEU A 126 20.23 3.14 -1.39
N PRO A 127 20.03 2.08 -2.20
CA PRO A 127 20.75 1.92 -3.47
C PRO A 127 20.38 3.03 -4.46
N HIS A 128 21.39 3.80 -4.87
CA HIS A 128 21.32 4.80 -5.93
C HIS A 128 20.99 4.16 -7.29
N ALA A 129 19.86 4.57 -7.87
CA ALA A 129 19.64 4.51 -9.32
C ALA A 129 19.53 5.95 -9.84
N PRO A 130 20.40 6.40 -10.77
CA PRO A 130 20.24 7.70 -11.42
C PRO A 130 19.00 7.68 -12.31
N ILE A 131 18.03 8.57 -12.06
CA ILE A 131 16.93 8.82 -13.00
C ILE A 131 17.40 9.93 -13.95
N ASP A 132 18.11 9.54 -15.00
CA ASP A 132 18.30 10.37 -16.18
C ASP A 132 17.02 10.35 -17.01
N GLN A 133 16.16 11.37 -16.86
CA GLN A 133 15.47 12.06 -17.98
C GLN A 133 14.43 13.08 -17.49
N PRO A 134 14.48 14.33 -17.98
CA PRO A 134 13.35 15.26 -17.89
C PRO A 134 12.37 14.98 -19.05
N THR A 135 11.23 14.35 -18.77
CA THR A 135 10.12 14.30 -19.74
C THR A 135 9.44 15.67 -19.77
N SER A 136 9.89 16.52 -20.70
CA SER A 136 9.20 17.74 -21.10
C SER A 136 7.76 17.40 -21.50
N THR A 137 6.78 17.85 -20.70
CA THR A 137 5.36 17.80 -21.06
C THR A 137 4.82 19.22 -21.05
N THR A 138 5.31 20.05 -21.97
CA THR A 138 4.64 21.30 -22.34
C THR A 138 3.64 20.99 -23.46
N PRO A 139 2.33 21.20 -23.28
CA PRO A 139 1.39 21.19 -24.40
C PRO A 139 1.61 22.45 -25.26
N PRO A 140 1.58 22.36 -26.60
CA PRO A 140 1.69 23.53 -27.45
C PRO A 140 0.49 24.47 -27.27
N SER A 141 0.80 25.74 -27.10
CA SER A 141 -0.10 26.89 -27.14
C SER A 141 -0.90 26.92 -28.44
N SER A 142 -2.22 26.75 -28.36
CA SER A 142 -3.13 27.11 -29.45
C SER A 142 -3.66 28.54 -29.23
N THR A 143 -2.87 29.51 -29.69
CA THR A 143 -3.37 30.86 -29.95
C THR A 143 -4.20 30.81 -31.22
N ASN A 144 -5.53 30.83 -31.10
CA ASN A 144 -6.41 31.04 -32.24
C ASN A 144 -7.34 32.22 -31.93
N ARG A 145 -6.94 33.42 -32.36
CA ARG A 145 -7.73 34.65 -32.33
C ARG A 145 -8.08 35.00 -33.78
N PRO A 146 -9.34 34.88 -34.22
CA PRO A 146 -9.76 35.54 -35.44
C PRO A 146 -10.14 36.99 -35.14
N VAL A 147 -9.68 37.84 -36.05
CA VAL A 147 -10.00 39.26 -36.20
C VAL A 147 -11.44 39.38 -36.68
N GLN A 148 -12.24 40.21 -36.01
CA GLN A 148 -13.36 40.94 -36.61
C GLN A 148 -13.75 42.11 -35.69
#